data_AF-A0A3D4PBB5-F1
#
_entry.id   AF-A0A3D4PBB5-F1
#
_cell.length_a   1.000
_cell.length_b   1.000
_cell.length_c   1.000
_cell.angle_alpha   90.00
_cell.angle_beta   90.00
_cell.angle_gamma   90.00
#
_symmetry.space_group_name_H-M   'P 1'
#
loop_
_entity.id
_entity.type
_entity.pdbx_description
1 polymer ?
#
loop_
_entity_poly.entity_id
_entity_poly.type
_entity_poly.pdbx_seq_one_letter_code
_entity_poly.pdbx_strand_id
1 'polypeptide(L)'
;MVQQSYVGWMLSSLGIFSLLIPLATLISLAMILTLLMRSRGSMSAAAIISLVPVPFLLGMIACFNGAIEAFQVIALSTVSPKPADLADGISTSLMGMMAGLLFTVPTLLLAILGCFFRAMTARPVEVRAEDF
;
A
#
# COMPACT_ATOMS: atom_id res chain seq x y z
N MET A 1 -22.76 14.67 21.69
CA MET A 1 -21.47 14.23 21.13
C MET A 1 -21.56 12.72 21.01
N VAL A 2 -21.74 12.19 19.80
CA VAL A 2 -21.77 10.73 19.63
C VAL A 2 -20.35 10.23 19.90
N GLN A 3 -20.19 9.41 20.94
CA GLN A 3 -18.92 8.80 21.30
C GLN A 3 -18.56 7.78 20.23
N GLN A 4 -17.91 8.25 19.15
CA GLN A 4 -17.40 7.41 18.09
C GLN A 4 -16.34 6.46 18.69
N SER A 5 -16.45 5.17 18.37
CA SER A 5 -15.36 4.23 18.68
C SER A 5 -14.08 4.70 17.98
N TYR A 6 -12.92 4.53 18.61
CA TYR A 6 -11.63 4.95 18.04
C TYR A 6 -11.41 4.37 16.63
N VAL A 7 -11.85 3.13 16.42
CA VAL A 7 -11.82 2.46 15.10
C VAL A 7 -12.80 3.10 14.12
N GLY A 8 -13.98 3.51 14.59
CA GLY A 8 -14.97 4.22 13.79
C GLY A 8 -14.46 5.57 13.31
N TRP A 9 -13.76 6.30 14.18
CA TRP A 9 -13.10 7.56 13.82
C TRP A 9 -12.00 7.33 12.77
N MET A 10 -11.13 6.34 12.96
CA MET A 10 -10.09 5.99 11.99
C MET A 10 -10.65 5.65 10.60
N LEU A 11 -11.74 4.86 10.55
CA LEU A 11 -12.40 4.49 9.29
C LEU A 11 -13.06 5.72 8.64
N SER A 12 -13.68 6.59 9.44
CA SER A 12 -14.28 7.82 8.91
C SER A 12 -13.24 8.79 8.36
N SER A 13 -12.08 8.93 9.01
CA SER A 13 -10.99 9.80 8.53
C SER A 13 -10.40 9.31 7.22
N LEU A 14 -10.32 8.00 6.99
CA LEU A 14 -9.76 7.46 5.74
C LEU A 14 -10.71 7.59 4.53
N GLY A 15 -12.01 7.71 4.76
CA GLY A 15 -13.03 7.79 3.71
C GLY A 15 -12.90 6.68 2.68
N ILE A 16 -12.85 7.04 1.39
CA ILE A 16 -12.73 6.11 0.26
C ILE A 16 -11.43 5.28 0.30
N PHE A 17 -10.36 5.82 0.89
CA PHE A 17 -9.07 5.12 0.99
C PHE A 17 -9.13 3.92 1.94
N SER A 18 -10.08 3.88 2.87
CA SER A 18 -10.36 2.69 3.70
C SER A 18 -10.75 1.48 2.86
N LEU A 19 -11.32 1.68 1.68
CA LEU A 19 -11.73 0.60 0.79
C LEU A 19 -10.70 0.38 -0.32
N LEU A 20 -10.12 1.46 -0.86
CA LEU A 20 -9.15 1.38 -1.94
C LEU A 20 -7.85 0.68 -1.53
N ILE A 21 -7.31 0.99 -0.34
CA ILE A 21 -6.06 0.39 0.12
C ILE A 21 -6.18 -1.14 0.24
N PRO A 22 -7.13 -1.72 0.99
CA PRO A 22 -7.25 -3.17 1.10
C PRO A 22 -7.61 -3.83 -0.24
N LEU A 23 -8.44 -3.19 -1.08
CA LEU A 23 -8.77 -3.72 -2.40
C LEU A 23 -7.51 -3.82 -3.28
N ALA A 24 -6.69 -2.78 -3.30
CA ALA A 24 -5.43 -2.78 -4.04
C ALA A 24 -4.43 -3.79 -3.48
N THR A 25 -4.40 -3.99 -2.16
CA THR A 25 -3.62 -5.06 -1.52
C THR A 25 -4.07 -6.43 -1.99
N LEU A 26 -5.38 -6.69 -2.04
CA LEU A 26 -5.91 -7.95 -2.52
C LEU A 26 -5.58 -8.20 -3.99
N ILE A 27 -5.70 -7.16 -4.84
CA ILE A 27 -5.31 -7.24 -6.26
C ILE A 27 -3.81 -7.53 -6.38
N SER A 28 -2.98 -6.86 -5.58
CA SER A 28 -1.53 -7.05 -5.60
C SER A 28 -1.13 -8.44 -5.13
N LEU A 29 -1.74 -8.95 -4.06
CA LEU A 29 -1.54 -10.31 -3.58
C LEU A 29 -1.97 -11.34 -4.63
N ALA A 30 -3.14 -11.16 -5.26
CA ALA A 30 -3.63 -12.05 -6.30
C ALA A 30 -2.68 -12.09 -7.52
N MET A 31 -2.19 -10.92 -7.94
CA MET A 31 -1.21 -10.80 -9.03
C MET A 31 0.12 -11.47 -8.69
N ILE A 32 0.66 -11.23 -7.48
CA ILE A 32 1.87 -11.90 -6.99
C ILE A 32 1.67 -13.42 -6.97
N LEU A 33 0.54 -13.93 -6.46
CA LEU A 33 0.22 -15.35 -6.47
C LEU A 33 0.16 -15.91 -7.90
N THR A 34 -0.55 -15.25 -8.82
CA THR A 34 -0.59 -15.70 -10.22
C THR A 34 0.78 -15.69 -10.88
N LEU A 35 1.62 -14.69 -10.61
CA LEU A 35 2.99 -14.64 -11.13
C LEU A 35 3.87 -15.75 -10.52
N LEU A 36 3.71 -16.05 -9.24
CA LEU A 36 4.43 -17.15 -8.58
C LEU A 36 4.03 -18.52 -9.16
N MET A 37 2.75 -18.74 -9.46
CA MET A 37 2.27 -20.00 -10.02
C MET A 37 2.54 -20.14 -11.52
N ARG A 38 2.43 -19.06 -12.29
CA ARG A 38 2.45 -19.09 -13.77
C ARG A 38 3.82 -18.77 -14.37
N SER A 39 4.66 -17.98 -13.72
CA SER A 39 5.90 -17.51 -14.33
C SER A 39 7.14 -18.33 -13.95
N ARG A 40 7.69 -19.04 -14.95
CA ARG A 40 9.00 -19.71 -14.89
C ARG A 40 10.17 -18.85 -15.42
N GLY A 41 9.91 -17.60 -15.83
CA GLY A 41 10.94 -16.73 -16.40
C GLY A 41 11.89 -16.11 -15.35
N SER A 42 13.10 -15.75 -15.79
CA SER A 42 14.05 -14.93 -15.01
C SER A 42 13.43 -13.57 -14.63
N MET A 43 12.62 -12.97 -15.51
CA MET A 43 12.03 -11.64 -15.30
C MET A 43 10.88 -11.56 -14.30
N SER A 44 10.30 -12.66 -13.82
CA SER A 44 9.18 -12.54 -12.85
C SER A 44 9.60 -12.15 -11.45
N ALA A 45 10.86 -12.34 -11.06
CA ALA A 45 11.34 -11.80 -9.80
C ALA A 45 11.27 -10.26 -9.81
N ALA A 46 11.65 -9.64 -10.93
CA ALA A 46 11.53 -8.19 -11.11
C ALA A 46 10.06 -7.74 -11.08
N ALA A 47 9.17 -8.46 -11.76
CA ALA A 47 7.74 -8.14 -11.79
C ALA A 47 7.06 -8.23 -10.41
N ILE A 48 7.44 -9.21 -9.58
CA ILE A 48 6.91 -9.37 -8.21
C ILE A 48 7.32 -8.17 -7.34
N ILE A 49 8.58 -7.75 -7.41
CA ILE A 49 9.10 -6.63 -6.61
C ILE A 49 8.40 -5.32 -6.99
N SER A 50 8.11 -5.11 -8.27
CA SER A 50 7.40 -3.91 -8.73
C SER A 50 5.98 -3.76 -8.17
N LEU A 51 5.34 -4.85 -7.73
CA LEU A 51 3.97 -4.80 -7.22
C LEU A 51 3.87 -4.60 -5.70
N VAL A 52 4.96 -4.85 -4.97
CA VAL A 52 5.04 -4.62 -3.52
C VAL A 52 4.71 -3.18 -3.09
N PRO A 53 5.20 -2.11 -3.74
CA PRO A 53 4.96 -0.75 -3.28
C PRO A 53 3.55 -0.20 -3.59
N VAL A 54 2.71 -0.92 -4.35
CA VAL A 54 1.37 -0.43 -4.75
C VAL A 54 0.50 0.02 -3.57
N PRO A 55 0.28 -0.77 -2.50
CA PRO A 55 -0.47 -0.33 -1.32
C PRO A 55 0.17 0.87 -0.60
N PHE A 56 1.51 0.95 -0.57
CA PHE A 56 2.23 2.08 0.01
C PHE A 56 1.97 3.37 -0.77
N LEU A 57 2.01 3.31 -2.11
CA LEU A 57 1.74 4.46 -2.98
C LEU A 57 0.31 4.99 -2.81
N LEU A 58 -0.67 4.11 -2.60
CA LEU A 58 -2.03 4.54 -2.26
C LEU A 58 -2.11 5.22 -0.89
N GLY A 59 -1.37 4.73 0.10
CA GLY A 59 -1.23 5.41 1.39
C GLY A 59 -0.61 6.81 1.27
N MET A 60 0.37 6.98 0.38
CA MET A 60 0.95 8.29 0.06
C MET A 60 -0.06 9.23 -0.60
N ILE A 61 -0.91 8.73 -1.50
CA ILE A 61 -1.98 9.54 -2.11
C ILE A 61 -2.98 10.00 -1.04
N ALA A 62 -3.38 9.12 -0.13
CA ALA A 62 -4.25 9.47 1.00
C ALA A 62 -3.60 10.52 1.91
N CYS A 63 -2.29 10.38 2.17
CA CYS A 63 -1.48 11.33 2.93
C CYS A 63 -1.54 12.74 2.33
N PHE A 64 -1.31 12.84 1.00
CA PHE A 64 -1.38 14.12 0.30
C PHE A 64 -2.80 14.69 0.28
N ASN A 65 -3.83 13.86 0.11
CA ASN A 65 -5.22 14.34 0.13
C ASN A 65 -5.59 14.97 1.48
N GLY A 66 -5.26 14.33 2.60
CA GLY A 66 -5.51 14.88 3.93
C GLY A 66 -4.72 16.17 4.22
N ALA A 67 -3.48 16.24 3.76
CA ALA A 67 -2.68 17.47 3.87
C ALA A 67 -3.28 18.62 3.06
N ILE A 68 -3.74 18.33 1.83
CA ILE A 68 -4.42 19.33 0.98
C ILE A 68 -5.69 19.83 1.65
N GLU A 69 -6.51 18.94 2.23
CA GLU A 69 -7.72 19.33 2.97
C GLU A 69 -7.39 20.27 4.14
N ALA A 70 -6.36 19.96 4.93
CA ALA A 70 -5.92 20.84 6.02
C ALA A 70 -5.48 22.22 5.51
N PHE A 71 -4.72 22.28 4.41
CA PHE A 71 -4.32 23.57 3.82
C PHE A 71 -5.50 24.32 3.19
N GLN A 72 -6.49 23.64 2.63
CA GLN A 72 -7.69 24.27 2.11
C GLN A 72 -8.49 24.95 3.23
N VAL A 73 -8.60 24.34 4.41
CA VAL A 73 -9.23 24.97 5.58
C VAL A 73 -8.52 26.28 5.96
N ILE A 74 -7.18 26.30 5.93
CA ILE A 74 -6.41 27.52 6.19
C ILE A 74 -6.63 28.57 5.10
N ALA A 75 -6.58 28.17 3.83
CA ALA A 75 -6.62 29.09 2.70
C ALA A 75 -8.02 29.71 2.46
N LEU A 76 -9.09 28.99 2.78
CA LEU A 76 -10.47 29.43 2.54
C LEU A 76 -11.10 30.11 3.75
N SER A 77 -10.49 30.03 4.93
CA SER A 77 -11.02 30.66 6.14
C SER A 77 -10.78 32.17 6.14
N THR A 78 -11.84 32.95 6.31
CA THR A 78 -11.79 34.42 6.46
C THR A 78 -11.44 34.87 7.88
N VAL A 79 -11.35 33.92 8.81
CA VAL A 79 -10.99 34.09 10.22
C VAL A 79 -9.98 33.01 10.63
N SER A 80 -9.40 33.11 11.82
CA SER A 80 -8.52 32.06 12.35
C SER A 80 -9.26 30.71 12.38
N PRO A 81 -8.80 29.68 11.65
CA PRO A 81 -9.47 28.39 11.57
C PRO A 81 -9.46 27.70 12.92
N LYS A 82 -10.52 26.95 13.22
CA LYS A 82 -10.60 26.19 14.46
C LYS A 82 -9.61 25.01 14.39
N PRO A 83 -8.85 24.72 15.46
CA PRO A 83 -7.92 23.58 15.47
C PRO A 83 -8.59 22.24 15.19
N ALA A 84 -9.87 22.07 15.52
CA ALA A 84 -10.63 20.85 15.25
C ALA A 84 -10.76 20.58 13.74
N ASP A 85 -11.07 21.60 12.94
CA ASP A 85 -11.26 21.47 11.49
C ASP A 85 -9.93 21.13 10.79
N LEU A 86 -8.81 21.56 11.38
CA LEU A 86 -7.47 21.25 10.89
C LEU A 86 -7.02 19.84 11.27
N ALA A 87 -7.44 19.37 12.46
CA ALA A 87 -7.11 18.04 12.95
C ALA A 87 -7.73 16.93 12.09
N ASP A 88 -8.88 17.19 11.45
CA ASP A 88 -9.51 16.24 10.53
C ASP A 88 -8.59 15.93 9.34
N GLY A 89 -8.12 16.93 8.61
CA GLY A 89 -7.21 16.71 7.46
C GLY A 89 -5.86 16.09 7.87
N ILE A 90 -5.30 16.51 9.00
CA ILE A 90 -4.06 15.93 9.55
C ILE A 90 -4.28 14.45 9.93
N SER A 91 -5.43 14.12 10.51
CA SER A 91 -5.76 12.74 10.88
C SER A 91 -5.88 11.84 9.66
N THR A 92 -6.53 12.29 8.59
CA THR A 92 -6.61 11.59 7.31
C THR A 92 -5.22 11.34 6.74
N SER A 93 -4.34 12.33 6.85
CA SER A 93 -2.98 12.24 6.31
C SER A 93 -2.15 11.14 7.01
N LEU A 94 -2.12 11.18 8.34
CA LEU A 94 -1.40 10.22 9.18
C LEU A 94 -1.98 8.81 9.07
N MET A 95 -3.32 8.70 9.13
CA MET A 95 -3.98 7.41 9.04
C MET A 95 -3.81 6.79 7.65
N GLY A 96 -3.84 7.60 6.59
CA GLY A 96 -3.63 7.14 5.22
C GLY A 96 -2.26 6.49 5.06
N MET A 97 -1.21 7.13 5.59
CA MET A 97 0.14 6.58 5.61
C MET A 97 0.23 5.30 6.46
N MET A 98 -0.35 5.32 7.66
CA MET A 98 -0.32 4.16 8.57
C MET A 98 -1.00 2.94 7.93
N ALA A 99 -2.16 3.13 7.31
CA ALA A 99 -2.87 2.07 6.59
C ALA A 99 -2.04 1.54 5.41
N GLY A 100 -1.51 2.43 4.55
CA GLY A 100 -0.68 2.03 3.43
C GLY A 100 0.53 1.19 3.84
N LEU A 101 1.20 1.58 4.93
CA LEU A 101 2.32 0.82 5.49
C LEU A 101 1.87 -0.54 6.04
N LEU A 102 0.79 -0.57 6.82
CA LEU A 102 0.24 -1.79 7.43
C LEU A 102 -0.08 -2.85 6.37
N PHE A 103 -0.65 -2.44 5.24
CA PHE A 103 -0.99 -3.34 4.13
C PHE A 103 0.19 -3.67 3.20
N THR A 104 1.28 -2.90 3.26
CA THR A 104 2.51 -3.22 2.53
C THR A 104 3.25 -4.40 3.14
N VAL A 105 3.24 -4.52 4.48
CA VAL A 105 3.89 -5.63 5.21
C VAL A 105 3.45 -7.02 4.72
N PRO A 106 2.16 -7.37 4.65
CA PRO A 106 1.75 -8.70 4.17
C PRO A 106 2.11 -8.93 2.70
N THR A 107 2.09 -7.88 1.88
CA THR A 107 2.48 -7.95 0.46
C THR A 107 3.96 -8.27 0.32
N LEU A 108 4.81 -7.64 1.13
CA LEU A 108 6.24 -7.89 1.20
C LEU A 108 6.53 -9.33 1.66
N LEU A 109 5.86 -9.79 2.73
CA LEU A 109 6.04 -11.15 3.25
C LEU A 109 5.68 -12.20 2.20
N LEU A 110 4.57 -12.03 1.47
CA LEU A 110 4.21 -12.94 0.38
C LEU A 110 5.26 -12.95 -0.73
N ALA A 111 5.75 -11.78 -1.14
CA ALA A 111 6.76 -11.67 -2.19
C ALA A 111 8.07 -12.38 -1.80
N ILE A 112 8.56 -12.16 -0.57
CA ILE A 112 9.79 -12.77 -0.06
C ILE A 112 9.64 -14.30 0.02
N LEU A 113 8.58 -14.79 0.65
CA LEU A 113 8.33 -16.23 0.78
C LEU A 113 8.17 -16.89 -0.58
N GLY A 114 7.40 -16.27 -1.48
CA GLY A 114 7.19 -16.77 -2.84
C GLY A 114 8.50 -16.87 -3.63
N CYS A 115 9.33 -15.83 -3.60
CA CYS A 115 10.65 -15.85 -4.24
C CYS A 115 11.58 -16.90 -3.61
N PHE A 116 11.55 -17.07 -2.29
CA PHE A 116 12.35 -18.06 -1.58
C PHE A 116 11.96 -19.50 -1.97
N PHE A 117 10.67 -19.84 -1.97
CA PHE A 117 10.20 -21.15 -2.44
C PHE A 117 10.60 -21.40 -3.89
N ARG A 118 10.46 -20.39 -4.75
CA ARG A 118 10.85 -20.49 -6.16
C ARG A 118 12.34 -20.77 -6.31
N ALA A 119 13.18 -20.07 -5.54
CA ALA A 119 14.64 -20.27 -5.53
C ALA A 119 15.03 -21.69 -5.12
N MET A 120 14.37 -22.28 -4.11
CA MET A 120 14.63 -23.66 -3.71
C MET A 120 14.21 -24.70 -4.77
N THR A 121 13.20 -24.40 -5.59
CA THR A 121 12.72 -25.30 -6.65
C THR A 121 13.38 -25.10 -8.02
N ALA A 122 14.25 -24.11 -8.15
CA ALA A 122 14.97 -23.87 -9.39
C ALA A 122 15.96 -25.01 -9.65
N ARG A 123 15.89 -25.62 -10.84
CA ARG A 123 16.89 -26.61 -11.27
C ARG A 123 18.16 -25.88 -11.70
N PRO A 124 19.36 -26.43 -11.43
CA PRO A 124 20.60 -25.85 -11.94
C PRO A 124 20.50 -25.76 -13.47
N VAL A 125 20.79 -24.57 -13.99
CA VAL A 125 20.95 -24.38 -15.43
C VAL A 125 22.22 -25.12 -15.80
N GLU A 126 22.08 -26.22 -16.54
CA GLU A 126 23.20 -26.99 -17.06
C GLU A 126 23.91 -26.13 -18.11
N VAL A 127 24.99 -25.47 -17.72
CA VAL A 127 25.83 -24.69 -18.64
C VAL A 127 26.48 -25.71 -19.58
N ARG A 128 26.01 -25.77 -20.82
CA ARG A 128 26.56 -26.67 -21.81
C ARG A 128 27.92 -26.12 -22.22
N ALA A 129 28.95 -26.95 -22.19
CA ALA A 129 30.32 -26.57 -22.56
C ALA A 129 30.46 -26.12 -24.03
N GLU A 130 29.37 -26.16 -24.80
CA GLU A 130 29.27 -25.80 -26.22
C GLU A 130 28.98 -24.29 -26.43
N ASP A 131 28.71 -23.54 -25.36
CA ASP A 131 28.41 -22.09 -25.40
C ASP A 131 29.65 -21.18 -25.25
N PHE A 132 30.87 -21.75 -25.32
CA PHE A 132 32.16 -21.04 -25.24
C PHE A 132 32.99 -21.18 -26.51
#